data_AF-A0AAD6RCP7-F1
#
_entry.id   AF-A0AAD6RCP7-F1
#
_cell.length_a   1.000
_cell.length_b   1.000
_cell.length_c   1.000
_cell.angle_alpha   90.00
_cell.angle_beta   90.00
_cell.angle_gamma   90.00
#
_symmetry.space_group_name_H-M   'P 1'
#
loop_
_entity.id
_entity.type
_entity.pdbx_description
1 polymer ?
#
loop_
_entity_poly.entity_id
_entity_poly.type
_entity_poly.pdbx_seq_one_letter_code
_entity_poly.pdbx_strand_id
1 'polypeptide(L)'
;MDPTVESEIFKALEKTRLLIGEKKEIQYSRCGRTDKGVSAVGQVIALYLRSKRKDIDAHNKHSGETVPEEQDGQPGEIDYVRVLNGVLPKDIRIVGWCPVPSDFSARFSCLSREYKYFFWSDNLNLSVMETAGKKLIGEHDFRNFCKMDAVKVHNYRRNVMSFEISPCNMRFQGHQLYAIKIKGSAFLWHQVRCMVAVLFMIGQGLESPEVIDALLDTRTLRKPQYLMAPEIPLVLLSCEFEGLKFSCSSDAGQALHAHLENECRLYHLQAAIFHEALLSHLPLSIGAENKDASSNGVTRKKASHVPLMSRETEPSYEERRAKLETAKLRA
;
A
#
# COMPACT_ATOMS: atom_id res chain seq x y z
N MET A 1 5.66 1.82 22.72
CA MET A 1 4.90 1.52 21.49
C MET A 1 5.69 2.17 20.36
N ASP A 2 6.07 1.41 19.31
CA ASP A 2 6.83 1.95 18.18
C ASP A 2 6.08 3.17 17.58
N PRO A 3 6.78 4.24 17.16
CA PRO A 3 6.13 5.36 16.50
C PRO A 3 5.47 4.89 15.19
N THR A 4 4.26 5.39 14.95
CA THR A 4 3.52 5.20 13.70
C THR A 4 3.61 6.47 12.85
N VAL A 5 3.39 6.37 11.54
CA VAL A 5 3.29 7.55 10.65
C VAL A 5 2.26 8.54 11.18
N GLU A 6 1.10 8.04 11.61
CA GLU A 6 0.04 8.85 12.21
C GLU A 6 0.51 9.59 13.46
N SER A 7 1.19 8.92 14.39
CA SER A 7 1.69 9.59 15.60
C SER A 7 2.73 10.67 15.30
N GLU A 8 3.59 10.50 14.29
CA GLU A 8 4.54 11.55 13.89
C GLU A 8 3.84 12.74 13.22
N ILE A 9 2.80 12.49 12.42
CA ILE A 9 1.96 13.56 11.86
C ILE A 9 1.27 14.35 12.98
N PHE A 10 0.68 13.68 13.97
CA PHE A 10 0.05 14.38 15.11
C PHE A 10 1.05 15.19 15.93
N LYS A 11 2.26 14.67 16.20
CA LYS A 11 3.33 15.44 16.85
C LYS A 11 3.70 16.69 16.05
N ALA A 12 3.80 16.59 14.72
CA ALA A 12 4.08 17.73 13.87
C ALA A 12 2.96 18.79 13.90
N LEU A 13 1.70 18.34 13.86
CA LEU A 13 0.51 19.20 13.96
C LEU A 13 0.44 19.95 15.31
N GLU A 14 0.74 19.26 16.41
CA GLU A 14 0.83 19.86 17.75
C GLU A 14 1.97 20.88 17.83
N LYS A 15 3.18 20.50 17.39
CA LYS A 15 4.38 21.35 17.42
C LYS A 15 4.20 22.64 16.60
N THR A 16 3.45 22.58 15.51
CA THR A 16 3.16 23.72 14.63
C THR A 16 1.90 24.50 15.03
N ARG A 17 1.23 24.08 16.11
CA ARG A 17 -0.01 24.69 16.63
C ARG A 17 -1.12 24.76 15.58
N LEU A 18 -1.26 23.70 14.77
CA LEU A 18 -2.29 23.58 13.75
C LEU A 18 -3.56 22.89 14.25
N LEU A 19 -3.48 22.12 15.34
CA LEU A 19 -4.67 21.54 15.97
C LEU A 19 -5.38 22.61 16.80
N ILE A 20 -6.70 22.73 16.62
CA ILE A 20 -7.58 23.55 17.44
C ILE A 20 -8.44 22.61 18.27
N GLY A 21 -8.55 22.89 19.57
CA GLY A 21 -9.49 22.18 20.43
C GLY A 21 -9.07 20.77 20.83
N GLU A 22 -10.03 19.97 21.24
CA GLU A 22 -9.79 18.60 21.70
C GLU A 22 -9.68 17.60 20.53
N LYS A 23 -9.05 16.44 20.77
CA LYS A 23 -8.84 15.41 19.72
C LYS A 23 -10.13 14.96 19.02
N LYS A 24 -11.28 15.02 19.70
CA LYS A 24 -12.59 14.65 19.14
C LYS A 24 -13.09 15.64 18.07
N GLU A 25 -12.66 16.90 18.15
CA GLU A 25 -13.10 17.97 17.26
C GLU A 25 -12.32 17.97 15.94
N ILE A 26 -11.17 17.28 15.89
CA ILE A 26 -10.30 17.18 14.72
C ILE A 26 -10.93 16.38 13.57
N GLN A 27 -11.92 15.52 13.84
CA GLN A 27 -12.56 14.62 12.86
C GLN A 27 -11.57 13.89 11.94
N TYR A 28 -10.48 13.38 12.51
CA TYR A 28 -9.43 12.71 11.75
C TYR A 28 -9.95 11.44 11.05
N SER A 29 -9.66 11.33 9.76
CA SER A 29 -9.85 10.12 8.97
C SER A 29 -8.66 9.89 8.03
N ARG A 30 -8.45 8.64 7.64
CA ARG A 30 -7.38 8.22 6.71
C ARG A 30 -7.92 7.29 5.63
N CYS A 31 -7.40 7.41 4.42
CA CYS A 31 -7.89 6.64 3.29
C CYS A 31 -7.60 5.14 3.41
N GLY A 32 -6.34 4.80 3.69
CA GLY A 32 -5.88 3.43 3.85
C GLY A 32 -5.07 3.26 5.13
N ARG A 33 -5.28 2.17 5.87
CA ARG A 33 -4.32 1.76 6.91
C ARG A 33 -3.27 0.89 6.24
N THR A 34 -2.03 1.37 6.17
CA THR A 34 -0.89 0.55 5.74
C THR A 34 -0.39 -0.32 6.90
N ASP A 35 0.10 -1.52 6.58
CA ASP A 35 0.70 -2.42 7.57
C ASP A 35 2.12 -1.95 7.94
N LYS A 36 2.68 -2.52 9.02
CA LYS A 36 4.08 -2.26 9.40
C LYS A 36 5.00 -2.57 8.23
N GLY A 37 5.89 -1.63 7.90
CA GLY A 37 6.86 -1.72 6.80
C GLY A 37 6.33 -1.46 5.39
N VAL A 38 5.02 -1.21 5.22
CA VAL A 38 4.44 -0.82 3.92
C VAL A 38 4.59 0.68 3.70
N SER A 39 5.04 1.06 2.50
CA SER A 39 5.21 2.46 2.11
C SER A 39 3.93 3.05 1.50
N ALA A 40 3.84 4.38 1.44
CA ALA A 40 2.79 5.09 0.72
C ALA A 40 3.34 6.36 0.08
N VAL A 41 2.99 6.60 -1.18
CA VAL A 41 3.30 7.85 -1.89
C VAL A 41 2.04 8.68 -2.16
N GLY A 42 0.86 8.06 -2.11
CA GLY A 42 -0.43 8.72 -2.30
C GLY A 42 -1.42 8.48 -1.15
N GLN A 43 -0.94 8.47 0.09
CA GLN A 43 -1.83 8.43 1.26
C GLN A 43 -2.59 9.75 1.40
N VAL A 44 -3.85 9.67 1.80
CA VAL A 44 -4.68 10.84 2.08
C VAL A 44 -5.27 10.75 3.48
N ILE A 45 -5.15 11.84 4.23
CA ILE A 45 -5.82 12.05 5.52
C ILE A 45 -6.73 13.28 5.42
N ALA A 46 -7.78 13.32 6.22
CA ALA A 46 -8.65 14.49 6.36
C ALA A 46 -8.86 14.79 7.85
N LEU A 47 -8.85 16.07 8.19
CA LEU A 47 -8.96 16.58 9.55
C LEU A 47 -9.18 18.10 9.56
N TYR A 48 -9.77 18.62 10.64
CA TYR A 48 -9.84 20.06 10.88
C TYR A 48 -8.52 20.61 11.39
N LEU A 49 -8.11 21.74 10.79
CA LEU A 49 -6.89 22.48 11.14
C LEU A 49 -7.21 23.95 11.32
N ARG A 50 -6.33 24.64 12.05
CA ARG A 50 -6.30 26.10 12.07
C ARG A 50 -6.10 26.63 10.65
N SER A 51 -7.04 27.46 10.22
CA SER A 51 -7.03 28.17 8.95
C SER A 51 -6.89 29.68 9.16
N LYS A 52 -6.31 30.38 8.19
CA LYS A 52 -6.37 31.85 8.10
C LYS A 52 -7.63 32.33 7.39
N ARG A 53 -8.32 31.45 6.67
CA ARG A 53 -9.60 31.77 6.02
C ARG A 53 -10.61 32.01 7.14
N LYS A 54 -11.32 33.13 7.05
CA LYS A 54 -12.48 33.38 7.90
C LYS A 54 -13.56 32.40 7.47
N ASP A 55 -14.33 31.85 8.41
CA ASP A 55 -15.50 31.04 8.11
C ASP A 55 -16.46 31.86 7.23
N ILE A 56 -16.42 31.61 5.94
CA ILE A 56 -17.48 31.99 5.03
C ILE A 56 -18.56 30.94 5.30
N ASP A 57 -19.65 31.37 5.95
CA ASP A 57 -20.90 30.61 6.16
C ASP A 57 -21.10 29.91 7.51
N ALA A 58 -21.38 30.70 8.55
CA ALA A 58 -22.37 30.32 9.57
C ALA A 58 -23.83 30.66 9.16
N HIS A 59 -24.06 31.36 8.04
CA HIS A 59 -25.40 31.85 7.66
C HIS A 59 -25.87 31.59 6.23
N ASN A 60 -25.05 31.09 5.30
CA ASN A 60 -25.49 30.89 3.91
C ASN A 60 -25.61 29.40 3.57
N LYS A 61 -26.65 28.75 4.10
CA LYS A 61 -27.15 27.51 3.49
C LYS A 61 -27.74 27.91 2.14
N HIS A 62 -27.16 27.42 1.05
CA HIS A 62 -27.56 27.52 -0.38
C HIS A 62 -26.61 28.34 -1.26
N SER A 63 -25.46 27.76 -1.62
CA SER A 63 -25.05 27.65 -3.04
C SER A 63 -23.81 26.76 -3.14
N GLY A 64 -23.89 25.75 -4.01
CA GLY A 64 -22.73 24.95 -4.43
C GLY A 64 -21.90 25.72 -5.43
N GLU A 65 -21.24 26.79 -4.99
CA GLU A 65 -20.38 27.61 -5.85
C GLU A 65 -18.91 27.47 -5.50
N THR A 66 -18.14 27.31 -6.58
CA THR A 66 -16.70 27.17 -6.68
C THR A 66 -15.93 28.22 -5.88
N VAL A 67 -14.90 27.76 -5.18
CA VAL A 67 -13.88 28.59 -4.51
C VAL A 67 -13.37 29.68 -5.47
N PRO A 68 -13.39 30.97 -5.09
CA PRO A 68 -12.82 32.01 -5.94
C PRO A 68 -11.31 31.79 -6.11
N GLU A 69 -10.84 31.93 -7.35
CA GLU A 69 -9.42 32.16 -7.63
C GLU A 69 -8.90 33.32 -6.78
N GLU A 70 -7.63 33.23 -6.37
CA GLU A 70 -6.94 34.18 -5.50
C GLU A 70 -7.18 35.63 -5.97
N GLN A 71 -8.15 36.31 -5.36
CA GLN A 71 -8.33 37.73 -5.52
C GLN A 71 -7.24 38.45 -4.71
N ASP A 72 -6.52 39.30 -5.43
CA ASP A 72 -5.46 40.14 -4.93
C ASP A 72 -5.93 40.92 -3.68
N GLY A 73 -5.25 40.72 -2.54
CA GLY A 73 -5.53 41.42 -1.28
C GLY A 73 -6.13 40.60 -0.12
N GLN A 74 -6.44 39.30 -0.29
CA GLN A 74 -6.69 38.42 0.87
C GLN A 74 -5.39 37.80 1.40
N PRO A 75 -5.19 37.67 2.73
CA PRO A 75 -4.04 36.94 3.25
C PRO A 75 -4.11 35.48 2.79
N GLY A 76 -3.10 35.04 2.03
CA GLY A 76 -2.98 33.65 1.61
C GLY A 76 -3.06 32.67 2.79
N GLU A 77 -3.64 31.50 2.53
CA GLU A 77 -3.79 30.43 3.52
C GLU A 77 -2.41 29.98 4.08
N ILE A 78 -2.42 29.27 5.21
CA ILE A 78 -1.21 28.65 5.74
C ILE A 78 -0.62 27.68 4.71
N ASP A 79 0.69 27.79 4.44
CA ASP A 79 1.44 26.79 3.69
C ASP A 79 1.66 25.55 4.57
N TYR A 80 0.64 24.70 4.66
CA TYR A 80 0.65 23.50 5.48
C TYR A 80 1.79 22.55 5.08
N VAL A 81 2.13 22.49 3.80
CA VAL A 81 3.22 21.65 3.28
C VAL A 81 4.54 22.10 3.89
N ARG A 82 4.89 23.38 3.75
CA ARG A 82 6.14 23.93 4.28
C ARG A 82 6.20 23.84 5.80
N VAL A 83 5.12 24.19 6.48
CA VAL A 83 5.05 24.21 7.95
C VAL A 83 5.23 22.82 8.54
N LEU A 84 4.53 21.81 8.01
CA LEU A 84 4.61 20.45 8.53
C LEU A 84 5.93 19.76 8.16
N ASN A 85 6.38 19.88 6.90
CA ASN A 85 7.63 19.26 6.47
C ASN A 85 8.87 19.82 7.18
N GLY A 86 8.81 21.05 7.70
CA GLY A 86 9.89 21.63 8.52
C GLY A 86 10.10 20.94 9.87
N VAL A 87 9.13 20.15 10.36
CA VAL A 87 9.22 19.44 11.64
C VAL A 87 9.02 17.93 11.55
N LEU A 88 8.60 17.41 10.39
CA LEU A 88 8.41 15.98 10.17
C LEU A 88 9.75 15.24 9.95
N PRO A 89 9.84 13.96 10.40
CA PRO A 89 10.94 13.06 10.05
C PRO A 89 11.16 12.97 8.54
N LYS A 90 12.40 12.68 8.10
CA LYS A 90 12.80 12.74 6.68
C LYS A 90 12.01 11.83 5.75
N ASP A 91 11.51 10.73 6.27
CA ASP A 91 10.74 9.70 5.59
C ASP A 91 9.21 9.92 5.63
N ILE A 92 8.74 11.03 6.23
CA ILE A 92 7.34 11.44 6.24
C ILE A 92 7.23 12.84 5.64
N ARG A 93 6.45 12.96 4.56
CA ARG A 93 6.26 14.22 3.84
C ARG A 93 4.80 14.47 3.51
N ILE A 94 4.34 15.68 3.77
CA ILE A 94 3.12 16.23 3.19
C ILE A 94 3.46 16.70 1.79
N VAL A 95 2.69 16.29 0.78
CA VAL A 95 2.98 16.61 -0.63
C VAL A 95 2.02 17.63 -1.22
N GLY A 96 0.89 17.86 -0.57
CA GLY A 96 -0.12 18.83 -0.96
C GLY A 96 -1.31 18.80 0.01
N TRP A 97 -2.21 19.76 -0.15
CA TRP A 97 -3.44 19.87 0.65
C TRP A 97 -4.57 20.49 -0.19
N CYS A 98 -5.82 20.34 0.24
CA CYS A 98 -6.95 21.08 -0.31
C CYS A 98 -8.06 21.21 0.74
N PRO A 99 -8.92 22.25 0.66
CA PRO A 99 -10.14 22.31 1.45
C PRO A 99 -11.13 21.24 0.95
N VAL A 100 -11.93 20.70 1.87
CA VAL A 100 -12.94 19.67 1.59
C VAL A 100 -14.24 20.00 2.33
N PRO A 101 -15.40 19.47 1.89
CA PRO A 101 -16.66 19.57 2.64
C PRO A 101 -16.54 19.06 4.08
N SER A 102 -17.36 19.58 4.98
CA SER A 102 -17.32 19.24 6.42
C SER A 102 -17.70 17.79 6.74
N ASP A 103 -18.44 17.14 5.84
CA ASP A 103 -18.83 15.73 5.90
C ASP A 103 -17.86 14.79 5.15
N PHE A 104 -16.77 15.33 4.59
CA PHE A 104 -15.79 14.55 3.85
C PHE A 104 -15.04 13.55 4.75
N SER A 105 -14.91 12.31 4.27
CA SER A 105 -14.08 11.30 4.91
C SER A 105 -13.05 10.77 3.94
N ALA A 106 -11.75 10.89 4.27
CA ALA A 106 -10.69 10.32 3.45
C ALA A 106 -10.89 8.80 3.21
N ARG A 107 -11.57 8.11 4.14
CA ARG A 107 -11.90 6.69 4.01
C ARG A 107 -13.11 6.46 3.11
N PHE A 108 -14.25 7.06 3.45
CA PHE A 108 -15.54 6.73 2.84
C PHE A 108 -15.81 7.47 1.53
N SER A 109 -15.23 8.65 1.35
CA SER A 109 -15.32 9.42 0.10
C SER A 109 -14.31 8.95 -0.97
N CYS A 110 -13.41 8.04 -0.64
CA CYS A 110 -12.42 7.52 -1.60
C CYS A 110 -13.04 6.47 -2.52
N LEU A 111 -12.95 6.74 -3.82
CA LEU A 111 -13.50 5.94 -4.91
C LEU A 111 -12.67 4.68 -5.20
N SER A 112 -11.35 4.81 -5.15
CA SER A 112 -10.44 3.70 -5.42
C SER A 112 -9.07 3.91 -4.78
N ARG A 113 -8.37 2.81 -4.53
CA ARG A 113 -6.95 2.80 -4.15
C ARG A 113 -6.16 2.01 -5.18
N GLU A 114 -4.98 2.50 -5.50
CA GLU A 114 -4.03 1.79 -6.34
C GLU A 114 -2.80 1.42 -5.53
N TYR A 115 -2.40 0.16 -5.59
CA TYR A 115 -1.17 -0.34 -4.99
C TYR A 115 -0.18 -0.73 -6.08
N LYS A 116 1.10 -0.53 -5.79
CA LYS A 116 2.22 -1.00 -6.60
C LYS A 116 3.07 -1.93 -5.76
N TYR A 117 3.36 -3.13 -6.27
CA TYR A 117 4.23 -4.11 -5.64
C TYR A 117 5.44 -4.39 -6.51
N PHE A 118 6.64 -4.05 -6.04
CA PHE A 118 7.88 -4.26 -6.78
C PHE A 118 8.44 -5.68 -6.58
N PHE A 119 9.03 -6.26 -7.62
CA PHE A 119 9.68 -7.57 -7.53
C PHE A 119 10.69 -7.76 -8.67
N TRP A 120 11.71 -8.59 -8.42
CA TRP A 120 12.65 -9.01 -9.44
C TRP A 120 12.05 -10.16 -10.25
N SER A 121 12.23 -10.14 -11.58
CA SER A 121 11.64 -11.16 -12.45
C SER A 121 12.14 -12.57 -12.13
N ASP A 122 13.41 -12.71 -11.73
CA ASP A 122 14.08 -13.99 -11.48
C ASP A 122 13.65 -15.05 -12.51
N ASN A 123 13.22 -16.22 -12.03
CA ASN A 123 12.71 -17.32 -12.86
C ASN A 123 11.17 -17.35 -12.94
N LEU A 124 10.49 -16.22 -12.75
CA LEU A 124 9.03 -16.16 -12.74
C LEU A 124 8.46 -16.13 -14.16
N ASN A 125 7.45 -16.98 -14.41
CA ASN A 125 6.65 -16.92 -15.63
C ASN A 125 5.63 -15.76 -15.56
N LEU A 126 6.05 -14.59 -16.04
CA LEU A 126 5.24 -13.36 -15.99
C LEU A 126 3.93 -13.45 -16.80
N SER A 127 3.92 -14.19 -17.92
CA SER A 127 2.71 -14.34 -18.74
C SER A 127 1.62 -15.11 -18.01
N VAL A 128 2.02 -16.18 -17.31
CA VAL A 128 1.10 -16.99 -16.50
C VAL A 128 0.63 -16.21 -15.27
N MET A 129 1.54 -15.44 -14.62
CA MET A 129 1.16 -14.53 -13.54
C MET A 129 0.16 -13.46 -13.97
N GLU A 130 0.38 -12.83 -15.13
CA GLU A 130 -0.53 -11.82 -15.69
C GLU A 130 -1.91 -12.42 -15.97
N THR A 131 -1.95 -13.61 -16.55
CA THR A 131 -3.20 -14.35 -16.82
C THR A 131 -3.95 -14.69 -15.52
N ALA A 132 -3.24 -15.18 -14.50
CA ALA A 132 -3.82 -15.49 -13.20
C ALA A 132 -4.29 -14.23 -12.46
N GLY A 133 -3.53 -13.13 -12.54
CA GLY A 133 -3.87 -11.85 -11.92
C GLY A 133 -5.13 -11.23 -12.51
N LYS A 134 -5.35 -11.36 -13.82
CA LYS A 134 -6.58 -10.91 -14.49
C LYS A 134 -7.85 -11.61 -13.98
N LYS A 135 -7.76 -12.85 -13.49
CA LYS A 135 -8.90 -13.56 -12.86
C LYS A 135 -9.35 -12.89 -11.55
N LEU A 136 -8.50 -12.09 -10.92
CA LEU A 136 -8.83 -11.36 -9.70
C LEU A 136 -9.67 -10.10 -9.97
N ILE A 137 -9.76 -9.63 -11.22
CA ILE A 137 -10.56 -8.45 -11.61
C ILE A 137 -12.06 -8.77 -11.45
N GLY A 138 -12.82 -7.79 -10.97
CA GLY A 138 -14.25 -7.90 -10.70
C GLY A 138 -14.57 -8.01 -9.20
N GLU A 139 -15.85 -8.29 -8.91
CA GLU A 139 -16.37 -8.35 -7.56
C GLU A 139 -16.39 -9.79 -7.01
N HIS A 140 -15.44 -10.10 -6.13
CA HIS A 140 -15.28 -11.44 -5.56
C HIS A 140 -15.20 -11.41 -4.04
N ASP A 141 -15.46 -12.56 -3.40
CA ASP A 141 -15.15 -12.75 -1.98
C ASP A 141 -13.67 -13.11 -1.79
N PHE A 142 -12.91 -12.19 -1.21
CA PHE A 142 -11.46 -12.32 -1.05
C PHE A 142 -11.04 -12.87 0.32
N ARG A 143 -11.92 -13.55 1.06
CA ARG A 143 -11.59 -14.08 2.40
C ARG A 143 -10.39 -15.02 2.39
N ASN A 144 -10.21 -15.80 1.31
CA ASN A 144 -9.09 -16.71 1.12
C ASN A 144 -7.80 -16.00 0.66
N PHE A 145 -7.89 -14.71 0.33
CA PHE A 145 -6.78 -13.83 -0.04
C PHE A 145 -6.55 -12.73 0.98
N CYS A 146 -6.93 -12.89 2.25
CA CYS A 146 -6.69 -11.87 3.27
C CYS A 146 -6.38 -12.49 4.62
N LYS A 147 -5.99 -11.65 5.59
CA LYS A 147 -6.00 -12.05 6.99
C LYS A 147 -7.39 -11.80 7.56
N MET A 148 -8.11 -12.89 7.84
CA MET A 148 -9.50 -12.83 8.27
C MET A 148 -9.63 -12.24 9.68
N ASP A 149 -10.35 -11.13 9.79
CA ASP A 149 -10.73 -10.47 11.04
C ASP A 149 -12.25 -10.56 11.21
N ALA A 150 -12.72 -11.71 11.71
CA ALA A 150 -14.13 -11.99 11.92
C ALA A 150 -14.78 -11.15 13.04
N VAL A 151 -13.97 -10.37 13.77
CA VAL A 151 -14.47 -9.42 14.78
C VAL A 151 -14.93 -8.14 14.11
N LYS A 152 -14.13 -7.60 13.18
CA LYS A 152 -14.37 -6.27 12.58
C LYS A 152 -14.94 -6.32 11.16
N VAL A 153 -14.82 -7.45 10.47
CA VAL A 153 -15.20 -7.58 9.07
C VAL A 153 -16.26 -8.66 8.89
N HIS A 154 -17.39 -8.24 8.34
CA HIS A 154 -18.53 -9.11 8.00
C HIS A 154 -18.70 -9.32 6.48
N ASN A 155 -18.18 -8.39 5.67
CA ASN A 155 -18.23 -8.45 4.22
C ASN A 155 -16.81 -8.53 3.65
N TYR A 156 -16.51 -9.66 3.02
CA TYR A 156 -15.24 -9.95 2.35
C TYR A 156 -15.28 -9.74 0.84
N ARG A 157 -16.42 -9.29 0.28
CA ARG A 157 -16.52 -8.92 -1.13
C ARG A 157 -15.80 -7.61 -1.41
N ARG A 158 -14.93 -7.59 -2.42
CA ARG A 158 -14.24 -6.39 -2.90
C ARG A 158 -14.27 -6.37 -4.42
N ASN A 159 -14.17 -5.18 -5.00
CA ASN A 159 -14.07 -5.01 -6.44
C ASN A 159 -12.64 -4.60 -6.82
N VAL A 160 -11.93 -5.49 -7.50
CA VAL A 160 -10.64 -5.17 -8.13
C VAL A 160 -10.96 -4.64 -9.53
N MET A 161 -10.57 -3.40 -9.80
CA MET A 161 -10.90 -2.67 -11.01
C MET A 161 -9.88 -2.91 -12.13
N SER A 162 -8.60 -3.05 -11.77
CA SER A 162 -7.55 -3.37 -12.74
C SER A 162 -6.39 -4.11 -12.09
N PHE A 163 -5.68 -4.86 -12.93
CA PHE A 163 -4.45 -5.58 -12.62
C PHE A 163 -3.51 -5.49 -13.82
N GLU A 164 -2.24 -5.18 -13.58
CA GLU A 164 -1.21 -5.04 -14.61
C GLU A 164 0.16 -5.44 -14.06
N ILE A 165 0.95 -6.20 -14.81
CA ILE A 165 2.39 -6.39 -14.58
C ILE A 165 3.17 -5.63 -15.65
N SER A 166 4.05 -4.73 -15.25
CA SER A 166 4.93 -3.99 -16.17
C SER A 166 6.38 -3.90 -15.71
N PRO A 167 7.35 -3.86 -16.66
CA PRO A 167 8.75 -3.67 -16.33
C PRO A 167 9.01 -2.25 -15.80
N CYS A 168 9.92 -2.12 -14.84
CA CYS A 168 10.44 -0.85 -14.37
C CYS A 168 11.74 -0.49 -15.11
N ASN A 169 12.15 0.78 -15.10
CA ASN A 169 13.44 1.17 -15.70
C ASN A 169 14.62 0.88 -14.75
N MET A 170 14.79 -0.38 -14.33
CA MET A 170 15.86 -0.80 -13.43
C MET A 170 16.21 -2.27 -13.64
N ARG A 171 17.51 -2.56 -13.78
CA ARG A 171 18.06 -3.92 -13.86
C ARG A 171 19.20 -4.07 -12.86
N PHE A 172 19.35 -5.26 -12.31
CA PHE A 172 20.47 -5.62 -11.43
C PHE A 172 20.91 -7.05 -11.69
N GLN A 173 22.21 -7.25 -11.96
CA GLN A 173 22.79 -8.58 -12.29
C GLN A 173 22.00 -9.35 -13.36
N GLY A 174 21.58 -8.68 -14.44
CA GLY A 174 20.79 -9.28 -15.51
C GLY A 174 19.30 -9.47 -15.22
N HIS A 175 18.86 -9.30 -13.98
CA HIS A 175 17.46 -9.41 -13.58
C HIS A 175 16.73 -8.08 -13.74
N GLN A 176 15.56 -8.12 -14.35
CA GLN A 176 14.72 -6.95 -14.61
C GLN A 176 13.78 -6.73 -13.43
N LEU A 177 13.70 -5.50 -12.92
CA LEU A 177 12.68 -5.14 -11.94
C LEU A 177 11.33 -5.01 -12.65
N TYR A 178 10.29 -5.60 -12.07
CA TYR A 178 8.90 -5.46 -12.47
C TYR A 178 8.06 -4.89 -11.33
N ALA A 179 6.86 -4.44 -11.68
CA ALA A 179 5.85 -4.04 -10.72
C ALA A 179 4.49 -4.62 -11.08
N ILE A 180 3.78 -5.10 -10.06
CA ILE A 180 2.35 -5.40 -10.12
C ILE A 180 1.61 -4.12 -9.71
N LYS A 181 0.72 -3.61 -10.56
CA LYS A 181 -0.23 -2.56 -10.20
C LYS A 181 -1.61 -3.17 -10.02
N ILE A 182 -2.26 -2.86 -8.90
CA ILE A 182 -3.61 -3.34 -8.59
C ILE A 182 -4.44 -2.15 -8.12
N LYS A 183 -5.53 -1.86 -8.86
CA LYS A 183 -6.51 -0.83 -8.49
C LYS A 183 -7.79 -1.50 -8.03
N GLY A 184 -8.38 -1.02 -6.95
CA GLY A 184 -9.64 -1.55 -6.42
C GLY A 184 -10.40 -0.53 -5.59
N SER A 185 -11.69 -0.75 -5.38
CA SER A 185 -12.52 0.16 -4.58
C SER A 185 -12.08 0.21 -3.12
N ALA A 186 -11.77 -0.95 -2.56
CA ALA A 186 -11.18 -1.11 -1.23
C ALA A 186 -10.46 -2.47 -1.14
N PHE A 187 -9.58 -2.61 -0.16
CA PHE A 187 -8.85 -3.85 0.10
C PHE A 187 -9.04 -4.29 1.56
N LEU A 188 -9.13 -5.60 1.76
CA LEU A 188 -9.13 -6.24 3.08
C LEU A 188 -7.73 -6.22 3.70
N TRP A 189 -7.67 -6.54 4.99
CA TRP A 189 -6.41 -6.63 5.70
C TRP A 189 -5.49 -7.67 5.05
N HIS A 190 -4.27 -7.27 4.70
CA HIS A 190 -3.27 -8.07 4.00
C HIS A 190 -3.62 -8.50 2.55
N GLN A 191 -4.73 -8.01 1.97
CA GLN A 191 -5.27 -8.58 0.74
C GLN A 191 -4.27 -8.61 -0.42
N VAL A 192 -3.68 -7.46 -0.73
CA VAL A 192 -2.75 -7.32 -1.86
C VAL A 192 -1.55 -8.26 -1.70
N ARG A 193 -0.95 -8.34 -0.51
CA ARG A 193 0.22 -9.18 -0.26
C ARG A 193 -0.10 -10.68 -0.32
N CYS A 194 -1.32 -11.08 0.09
CA CYS A 194 -1.81 -12.44 -0.06
C CYS A 194 -2.05 -12.79 -1.54
N MET A 195 -2.64 -11.89 -2.32
CA MET A 195 -2.79 -12.07 -3.78
C MET A 195 -1.41 -12.24 -4.44
N VAL A 196 -0.46 -11.36 -4.14
CA VAL A 196 0.91 -11.42 -4.68
C VAL A 196 1.63 -12.72 -4.31
N ALA A 197 1.44 -13.23 -3.09
CA ALA A 197 2.05 -14.50 -2.68
C ALA A 197 1.57 -15.68 -3.54
N VAL A 198 0.27 -15.76 -3.82
CA VAL A 198 -0.29 -16.81 -4.67
C VAL A 198 0.20 -16.66 -6.11
N LEU A 199 0.24 -15.42 -6.62
CA LEU A 199 0.80 -15.14 -7.95
C LEU A 199 2.27 -15.55 -8.06
N PHE A 200 3.09 -15.37 -7.02
CA PHE A 200 4.47 -15.85 -7.03
C PHE A 200 4.57 -17.38 -7.06
N MET A 201 3.72 -18.10 -6.32
CA MET A 201 3.70 -19.57 -6.42
C MET A 201 3.31 -20.03 -7.83
N ILE A 202 2.37 -19.34 -8.48
CA ILE A 202 2.01 -19.59 -9.90
C ILE A 202 3.17 -19.27 -10.84
N GLY A 203 3.81 -18.10 -10.67
CA GLY A 203 4.96 -17.69 -11.49
C GLY A 203 6.15 -18.62 -11.35
N GLN A 204 6.33 -19.26 -10.19
CA GLN A 204 7.34 -20.29 -9.95
C GLN A 204 6.97 -21.67 -10.51
N GLY A 205 5.77 -21.85 -11.08
CA GLY A 205 5.25 -23.13 -11.55
C GLY A 205 4.86 -24.10 -10.42
N LEU A 206 4.73 -23.60 -9.18
CA LEU A 206 4.36 -24.40 -8.02
C LEU A 206 2.84 -24.58 -7.90
N GLU A 207 2.06 -23.67 -8.48
CA GLU A 207 0.61 -23.71 -8.52
C GLU A 207 0.09 -23.44 -9.92
N SER A 208 -1.05 -24.03 -10.24
CA SER A 208 -1.74 -23.77 -11.50
C SER A 208 -2.54 -22.46 -11.44
N PRO A 209 -2.72 -21.70 -12.54
CA PRO A 209 -3.55 -20.49 -12.56
C PRO A 209 -5.00 -20.68 -12.10
N GLU A 210 -5.53 -21.90 -12.17
CA GLU A 210 -6.87 -22.29 -11.72
C GLU A 210 -6.99 -22.27 -10.19
N VAL A 211 -5.87 -22.24 -9.47
CA VAL A 211 -5.89 -22.05 -8.00
C VAL A 211 -6.58 -20.73 -7.63
N ILE A 212 -6.51 -19.70 -8.48
CA ILE A 212 -7.19 -18.43 -8.23
C ILE A 212 -8.69 -18.65 -8.20
N ASP A 213 -9.25 -19.36 -9.18
CA ASP A 213 -10.69 -19.65 -9.26
C ASP A 213 -11.15 -20.46 -8.05
N ALA A 214 -10.38 -21.48 -7.67
CA ALA A 214 -10.66 -22.29 -6.49
C ALA A 214 -10.64 -21.48 -5.18
N LEU A 215 -9.70 -20.53 -5.05
CA LEU A 215 -9.60 -19.68 -3.86
C LEU A 215 -10.71 -18.61 -3.81
N LEU A 216 -11.20 -18.13 -4.96
CA LEU A 216 -12.33 -17.22 -5.04
C LEU A 216 -13.68 -17.92 -4.79
N ASP A 217 -13.78 -19.24 -5.03
CA ASP A 217 -14.97 -20.03 -4.70
C ASP A 217 -15.04 -20.39 -3.21
N THR A 218 -15.59 -19.46 -2.44
CA THR A 218 -15.71 -19.60 -0.98
C THR A 218 -16.75 -20.62 -0.50
N ARG A 219 -17.55 -21.20 -1.41
CA ARG A 219 -18.52 -22.25 -1.08
C ARG A 219 -17.85 -23.61 -0.90
N THR A 220 -16.76 -23.84 -1.61
CA THR A 220 -16.09 -25.14 -1.70
C THR A 220 -14.79 -25.14 -0.91
N LEU A 221 -14.10 -24.00 -0.84
CA LEU A 221 -12.76 -23.93 -0.26
C LEU A 221 -12.64 -22.99 0.94
N ARG A 222 -11.97 -23.50 1.98
CA ARG A 222 -11.43 -22.70 3.09
C ARG A 222 -10.02 -22.21 2.77
N LYS A 223 -9.60 -21.12 3.40
CA LYS A 223 -8.28 -20.53 3.18
C LYS A 223 -7.16 -21.53 3.53
N PRO A 224 -6.31 -21.95 2.57
CA PRO A 224 -5.16 -22.78 2.88
C PRO A 224 -4.06 -21.96 3.56
N GLN A 225 -3.20 -22.63 4.31
CA GLN A 225 -2.02 -21.98 4.92
C GLN A 225 -0.99 -21.60 3.84
N TYR A 226 -0.67 -20.31 3.73
CA TYR A 226 0.44 -19.82 2.94
C TYR A 226 1.04 -18.55 3.53
N LEU A 227 2.33 -18.33 3.28
CA LEU A 227 3.02 -17.13 3.70
C LEU A 227 2.65 -15.98 2.76
N MET A 228 2.30 -14.85 3.36
CA MET A 228 2.05 -13.60 2.65
C MET A 228 3.37 -13.03 2.08
N ALA A 229 3.30 -12.33 0.95
CA ALA A 229 4.45 -11.68 0.34
C ALA A 229 5.05 -10.60 1.28
N PRO A 230 6.36 -10.31 1.23
CA PRO A 230 6.98 -9.26 2.06
C PRO A 230 6.30 -7.89 1.96
N GLU A 231 6.40 -7.09 3.03
CA GLU A 231 5.78 -5.75 3.12
C GLU A 231 6.56 -4.67 2.38
N ILE A 232 7.90 -4.74 2.40
CA ILE A 232 8.80 -3.70 1.91
C ILE A 232 8.49 -3.28 0.46
N PRO A 233 8.22 -4.21 -0.48
CA PRO A 233 8.00 -3.83 -1.88
C PRO A 233 6.60 -3.26 -2.17
N LEU A 234 5.69 -3.26 -1.18
CA LEU A 234 4.33 -2.77 -1.35
C LEU A 234 4.27 -1.26 -1.08
N VAL A 235 3.66 -0.54 -2.03
CA VAL A 235 3.44 0.90 -1.96
C VAL A 235 1.97 1.20 -2.22
N LEU A 236 1.30 1.95 -1.33
CA LEU A 236 0.05 2.64 -1.68
C LEU A 236 0.39 3.79 -2.63
N LEU A 237 0.05 3.62 -3.91
CA LEU A 237 0.44 4.52 -4.98
C LEU A 237 -0.48 5.74 -5.06
N SER A 238 -1.80 5.54 -5.05
CA SER A 238 -2.76 6.63 -5.18
C SER A 238 -4.11 6.31 -4.52
N CYS A 239 -4.83 7.37 -4.17
CA CYS A 239 -6.21 7.32 -3.70
C CYS A 239 -7.03 8.29 -4.54
N GLU A 240 -8.13 7.80 -5.13
CA GLU A 240 -8.97 8.56 -6.03
C GLU A 240 -10.18 9.16 -5.29
N PHE A 241 -10.49 10.42 -5.60
CA PHE A 241 -11.59 11.19 -5.03
C PHE A 241 -12.21 12.07 -6.11
N GLU A 242 -13.51 12.35 -5.97
CA GLU A 242 -14.22 13.25 -6.87
C GLU A 242 -13.94 14.71 -6.51
N GLY A 243 -13.64 15.55 -7.51
CA GLY A 243 -13.58 17.01 -7.36
C GLY A 243 -12.41 17.57 -6.53
N LEU A 244 -11.53 16.74 -5.98
CA LEU A 244 -10.40 17.21 -5.17
C LEU A 244 -9.23 17.67 -6.05
N LYS A 245 -8.74 18.88 -5.77
CA LYS A 245 -7.55 19.46 -6.40
C LYS A 245 -6.54 19.82 -5.32
N PHE A 246 -5.56 18.96 -5.11
CA PHE A 246 -4.48 19.21 -4.16
C PHE A 246 -3.56 20.31 -4.68
N SER A 247 -3.23 21.27 -3.80
CA SER A 247 -2.28 22.34 -4.06
C SER A 247 -1.02 22.19 -3.20
N CYS A 248 0.08 22.71 -3.73
CA CYS A 248 1.37 22.80 -3.07
C CYS A 248 2.04 24.09 -3.57
N SER A 249 2.64 24.87 -2.68
CA SER A 249 3.36 26.08 -3.10
C SER A 249 4.57 25.70 -3.95
N SER A 250 4.98 26.56 -4.88
CA SER A 250 6.15 26.31 -5.74
C SER A 250 7.39 26.01 -4.91
N ASP A 251 7.66 26.82 -3.89
CA ASP A 251 8.83 26.66 -3.00
C ASP A 251 8.79 25.31 -2.26
N ALA A 252 7.63 24.93 -1.72
CA ALA A 252 7.48 23.65 -1.01
C ALA A 252 7.61 22.46 -1.97
N GLY A 253 7.08 22.58 -3.19
CA GLY A 253 7.22 21.57 -4.24
C GLY A 253 8.67 21.37 -4.68
N GLN A 254 9.42 22.46 -4.89
CA GLN A 254 10.85 22.40 -5.21
C GLN A 254 11.66 21.77 -4.06
N ALA A 255 11.38 22.16 -2.81
CA ALA A 255 12.04 21.59 -1.65
C ALA A 255 11.76 20.07 -1.49
N LEU A 256 10.53 19.63 -1.75
CA LEU A 256 10.15 18.21 -1.77
C LEU A 256 10.88 17.45 -2.86
N HIS A 257 10.95 18.00 -4.07
CA HIS A 257 11.67 17.39 -5.18
C HIS A 257 13.15 17.19 -4.83
N ALA A 258 13.82 18.25 -4.38
CA ALA A 258 15.22 18.19 -3.98
C ALA A 258 15.45 17.20 -2.82
N HIS A 259 14.53 17.14 -1.85
CA HIS A 259 14.57 16.15 -0.76
C HIS A 259 14.53 14.72 -1.30
N LEU A 260 13.57 14.40 -2.17
CA LEU A 260 13.43 13.06 -2.73
C LEU A 260 14.60 12.68 -3.65
N GLU A 261 15.11 13.62 -4.45
CA GLU A 261 16.31 13.41 -5.25
C GLU A 261 17.53 13.07 -4.38
N ASN A 262 17.69 13.79 -3.26
CA ASN A 262 18.79 13.53 -2.32
C ASN A 262 18.68 12.17 -1.65
N GLU A 263 17.48 11.76 -1.21
CA GLU A 263 17.24 10.42 -0.67
C GLU A 263 17.55 9.35 -1.73
N CYS A 264 17.07 9.52 -2.96
CA CYS A 264 17.40 8.63 -4.07
C CYS A 264 18.93 8.53 -4.26
N ARG A 265 19.64 9.66 -4.35
CA ARG A 265 21.11 9.67 -4.49
C ARG A 265 21.81 8.92 -3.37
N LEU A 266 21.36 9.09 -2.12
CA LEU A 266 21.93 8.40 -0.96
C LEU A 266 21.78 6.89 -1.07
N TYR A 267 20.58 6.40 -1.43
CA TYR A 267 20.37 4.95 -1.61
C TYR A 267 21.13 4.38 -2.80
N HIS A 268 21.31 5.14 -3.88
CA HIS A 268 22.17 4.72 -5.00
C HIS A 268 23.64 4.62 -4.57
N LEU A 269 24.13 5.55 -3.74
CA LEU A 269 25.48 5.49 -3.18
C LEU A 269 25.65 4.27 -2.27
N GLN A 270 24.68 4.00 -1.40
CA GLN A 270 24.69 2.79 -0.55
C GLN A 270 24.69 1.51 -1.39
N ALA A 271 23.85 1.45 -2.43
CA ALA A 271 23.84 0.32 -3.36
C ALA A 271 25.19 0.14 -4.07
N ALA A 272 25.86 1.23 -4.47
CA ALA A 272 27.19 1.18 -5.07
C ALA A 272 28.26 0.65 -4.09
N ILE A 273 28.20 1.02 -2.81
CA ILE A 273 29.09 0.46 -1.77
C ILE A 273 28.91 -1.06 -1.64
N PHE A 274 27.66 -1.54 -1.62
CA PHE A 274 27.40 -2.99 -1.58
C PHE A 274 27.83 -3.69 -2.87
N HIS A 275 27.70 -3.02 -4.01
CA HIS A 275 28.16 -3.56 -5.28
C HIS A 275 29.69 -3.72 -5.31
N GLU A 276 30.43 -2.73 -4.79
CA GLU A 276 31.88 -2.83 -4.65
C GLU A 276 32.28 -4.00 -3.72
N ALA A 277 31.57 -4.17 -2.60
CA ALA A 277 31.81 -5.29 -1.70
C ALA A 277 31.59 -6.66 -2.38
N LEU A 278 30.58 -6.78 -3.25
CA LEU A 278 30.33 -7.99 -4.04
C LEU A 278 31.49 -8.27 -5.00
N LEU A 279 31.98 -7.26 -5.73
CA LEU A 279 33.06 -7.41 -6.69
C LEU A 279 34.42 -7.71 -6.04
N SER A 280 34.73 -7.02 -4.93
CA SER A 280 36.02 -7.11 -4.25
C SER A 280 36.20 -8.38 -3.41
N HIS A 281 35.12 -8.92 -2.83
CA HIS A 281 35.23 -10.01 -1.85
C HIS A 281 34.43 -11.27 -2.19
N LEU A 282 33.54 -11.21 -3.19
CA LEU A 282 32.73 -12.34 -3.63
C LEU A 282 32.74 -12.45 -5.17
N PRO A 283 33.93 -12.46 -5.83
CA PRO A 283 33.99 -12.59 -7.28
C PRO A 283 33.35 -13.91 -7.68
N LEU A 284 32.21 -13.83 -8.37
CA LEU A 284 31.62 -14.99 -9.03
C LEU A 284 32.59 -15.40 -10.14
N SER A 285 33.07 -16.64 -10.11
CA SER A 285 33.86 -17.23 -11.18
C SER A 285 33.01 -17.29 -12.46
N ILE A 286 33.03 -16.24 -13.28
CA ILE A 286 32.40 -16.23 -14.60
C ILE A 286 33.30 -17.06 -15.51
N GLY A 287 33.09 -18.39 -15.50
CA GLY A 287 33.94 -19.33 -16.22
C GLY A 287 33.51 -20.78 -16.02
N ALA A 288 32.28 -21.12 -16.44
CA ALA A 288 31.91 -22.49 -16.78
C ALA A 288 30.74 -22.46 -17.77
N GLU A 289 31.07 -22.42 -19.05
CA GLU A 289 30.14 -22.88 -20.08
C GLU A 289 29.85 -24.37 -19.86
N ASN A 290 28.57 -24.73 -19.84
CA ASN A 290 27.98 -26.05 -20.07
C ASN A 290 28.84 -27.29 -19.81
N LYS A 291 28.65 -27.93 -18.64
CA LYS A 291 28.65 -29.40 -18.53
C LYS A 291 27.58 -29.83 -17.53
N ASP A 292 26.73 -30.76 -17.96
CA ASP A 292 25.87 -31.56 -17.09
C ASP A 292 26.66 -32.11 -15.89
N ALA A 293 26.13 -31.89 -14.68
CA ALA A 293 26.07 -32.85 -13.56
C ALA A 293 25.97 -32.13 -12.21
N SER A 294 24.94 -32.52 -11.45
CA SER A 294 24.99 -32.85 -10.03
C SER A 294 25.96 -32.09 -9.11
N SER A 295 25.34 -31.42 -8.12
CA SER A 295 25.82 -31.24 -6.73
C SER A 295 27.17 -30.55 -6.49
N ASN A 296 27.13 -29.29 -6.05
CA ASN A 296 27.65 -28.87 -4.74
C ASN A 296 27.40 -27.36 -4.45
N GLY A 297 26.21 -26.86 -4.76
CA GLY A 297 25.67 -25.72 -4.03
C GLY A 297 25.08 -26.25 -2.73
N VAL A 298 25.30 -25.57 -1.60
CA VAL A 298 24.57 -25.83 -0.35
C VAL A 298 23.09 -25.91 -0.70
N THR A 299 22.58 -27.12 -0.84
CA THR A 299 21.17 -27.42 -1.03
C THR A 299 20.54 -27.05 0.30
N ARG A 300 20.13 -25.79 0.44
CA ARG A 300 18.92 -25.51 1.21
C ARG A 300 17.92 -26.52 0.65
N LYS A 301 17.60 -27.56 1.43
CA LYS A 301 16.54 -28.51 1.09
C LYS A 301 15.40 -27.62 0.63
N LYS A 302 15.09 -27.61 -0.69
CA LYS A 302 13.85 -27.01 -1.16
C LYS A 302 12.81 -27.80 -0.40
N ALA A 303 12.20 -27.19 0.61
CA ALA A 303 11.05 -27.78 1.26
C ALA A 303 10.12 -28.17 0.10
N SER A 304 9.75 -29.45 0.01
CA SER A 304 8.91 -29.89 -1.11
C SER A 304 7.66 -29.04 -1.07
N HIS A 305 7.43 -28.26 -2.12
CA HIS A 305 6.23 -27.44 -2.18
C HIS A 305 5.02 -28.36 -2.09
N VAL A 306 4.17 -28.14 -1.09
CA VAL A 306 2.89 -28.82 -0.96
C VAL A 306 1.86 -27.94 -1.67
N PRO A 307 1.12 -28.45 -2.67
CA PRO A 307 0.08 -27.70 -3.36
C PRO A 307 -0.92 -27.09 -2.38
N LEU A 308 -1.41 -25.87 -2.65
CA LEU A 308 -2.30 -25.14 -1.75
C LEU A 308 -3.55 -25.93 -1.40
N MET A 309 -4.09 -26.69 -2.36
CA MET A 309 -5.27 -27.53 -2.18
C MET A 309 -5.04 -28.75 -1.26
N SER A 310 -3.78 -29.08 -0.97
CA SER A 310 -3.39 -30.19 -0.10
C SER A 310 -2.95 -29.74 1.30
N ARG A 311 -3.00 -28.44 1.59
CA ARG A 311 -2.56 -27.89 2.89
C ARG A 311 -3.69 -27.88 3.90
N GLU A 312 -3.30 -27.84 5.17
CA GLU A 312 -4.23 -27.49 6.24
C GLU A 312 -4.86 -26.12 5.98
N THR A 313 -6.12 -26.00 6.38
CA THR A 313 -6.93 -24.80 6.17
C THR A 313 -7.12 -24.05 7.48
N GLU A 314 -7.20 -22.73 7.39
CA GLU A 314 -7.60 -21.89 8.52
C GLU A 314 -9.10 -22.12 8.86
N PRO A 315 -9.51 -21.86 10.12
CA PRO A 315 -10.93 -21.90 10.49
C PRO A 315 -11.77 -20.96 9.62
N SER A 316 -12.97 -21.40 9.25
CA SER A 316 -13.91 -20.65 8.43
C SER A 316 -14.39 -19.37 9.13
N TYR A 317 -15.01 -18.47 8.38
CA TYR A 317 -15.61 -17.27 8.95
C TYR A 317 -16.69 -17.63 9.98
N GLU A 318 -17.56 -18.57 9.63
CA GLU A 318 -18.67 -19.05 10.45
C GLU A 318 -18.15 -19.69 11.75
N GLU A 319 -17.09 -20.51 11.67
CA GLU A 319 -16.44 -21.10 12.85
C GLU A 319 -15.84 -20.03 13.77
N ARG A 320 -15.16 -19.01 13.22
CA ARG A 320 -14.62 -17.89 14.01
C ARG A 320 -15.73 -17.09 14.68
N ARG A 321 -16.84 -16.85 13.98
CA ARG A 321 -18.00 -16.14 14.52
C ARG A 321 -18.68 -16.94 15.63
N ALA A 322 -18.91 -18.24 15.43
CA ALA A 322 -19.50 -19.09 16.44
C ALA A 322 -18.68 -19.11 17.74
N LYS A 323 -17.34 -19.15 17.63
CA LYS A 323 -16.43 -19.06 18.78
C LYS A 323 -16.55 -17.72 19.51
N LEU A 324 -16.65 -16.60 18.78
CA LEU A 324 -16.81 -15.27 19.37
C LEU A 324 -18.15 -15.12 20.10
N GLU A 325 -19.25 -15.59 19.52
CA GLU A 325 -20.57 -15.53 20.18
C GLU A 325 -20.62 -16.45 21.41
N THR A 326 -20.02 -17.63 21.35
CA THR A 326 -19.88 -18.52 22.52
C THR A 326 -19.07 -17.87 23.63
N ALA A 327 -18.00 -17.13 23.29
CA ALA A 327 -17.18 -16.41 24.27
C ALA A 327 -17.95 -15.26 24.94
N LYS A 328 -18.80 -14.55 24.19
CA LYS A 328 -19.68 -13.50 24.75
C LYS A 328 -20.73 -14.04 25.70
N LEU A 329 -21.31 -15.21 25.42
CA LEU A 329 -22.32 -15.84 26.29
C LEU A 329 -21.74 -16.35 27.62
N ARG A 330 -20.41 -16.52 27.70
CA ARG A 330 -19.71 -16.97 28.92
C ARG A 330 -19.13 -15.81 29.75
N ALA A 331 -19.18 -14.59 29.25
CA ALA A 331 -18.66 -13.38 29.89
C ALA A 331 -19.81 -12.57 30.48
#